data_AF-A0A919STV4-F1
#
_entry.id   AF-A0A919STV4-F1
#
_cell.length_a   1.000
_cell.length_b   1.000
_cell.length_c   1.000
_cell.angle_alpha   90.00
_cell.angle_beta   90.00
_cell.angle_gamma   90.00
#
_symmetry.space_group_name_H-M   'P 1'
#
loop_
_entity.id
_entity.type
_entity.pdbx_description
1 polymer ?
#
loop_
_entity_poly.entity_id
_entity_poly.type
_entity_poly.pdbx_seq_one_letter_code
_entity_poly.pdbx_strand_id
1 'polypeptide(L)' 'MLGGALPEFYAELRWRGWAEEVAACRLDQAIELFPPPWSREGKDLNAVSRRPVPMSEAMSLLGAADGSR' A
#
# COMPACT_ATOMS: atom_id res chain seq x y z
N MET A 1 23.72 14.10 7.89
CA MET A 1 22.45 13.36 8.10
C MET A 1 21.76 13.19 6.76
N LEU A 2 21.45 11.97 6.34
CA LEU A 2 20.75 11.66 5.07
C LEU A 2 19.21 11.70 5.23
N GLY A 3 18.68 12.14 6.38
CA GLY A 3 17.26 11.98 6.72
C GLY A 3 16.33 13.16 6.39
N GLY A 4 16.84 14.24 5.79
CA GLY A 4 16.18 15.56 5.85
C GLY A 4 14.96 15.79 4.95
N ALA A 5 14.57 14.85 4.10
CA ALA A 5 13.45 15.06 3.15
C ALA A 5 12.62 13.80 2.86
N LEU A 6 12.86 12.69 3.58
CA LEU A 6 12.12 11.44 3.34
C LEU A 6 10.62 11.56 3.67
N PRO A 7 10.20 12.26 4.74
CA PRO A 7 8.78 12.48 5.00
C PRO A 7 8.05 13.17 3.84
N GLU A 8 8.64 14.23 3.31
CA GLU A 8 8.11 15.05 2.22
C GLU A 8 8.15 14.29 0.89
N PHE A 9 9.25 13.60 0.61
CA PHE A 9 9.41 12.81 -0.62
C PHE A 9 8.36 11.70 -0.74
N TYR A 10 8.00 11.04 0.37
CA TYR A 10 7.00 9.97 0.39
C TYR A 10 5.58 10.46 0.74
N ALA A 11 5.35 11.76 0.86
CA ALA A 11 4.07 12.29 1.34
C ALA A 11 2.89 11.87 0.45
N GLU A 12 3.08 11.88 -0.87
CA GLU A 12 2.03 11.49 -1.85
C GLU A 12 1.79 9.98 -1.91
N LEU A 13 2.69 9.17 -1.34
CA LEU A 13 2.57 7.72 -1.27
C LEU A 13 1.97 7.24 0.07
N ARG A 14 1.49 8.19 0.89
CA ARG A 14 0.92 7.94 2.22
C ARG A 14 -0.47 8.55 2.32
N TRP A 15 -1.23 8.05 3.27
CA TRP A 15 -2.55 8.57 3.64
C TRP A 15 -2.54 9.02 5.11
N ARG A 16 -3.56 9.75 5.52
CA ARG A 16 -3.71 10.19 6.92
C ARG A 16 -3.88 8.97 7.83
N GLY A 17 -3.01 8.84 8.84
CA GLY A 17 -3.05 7.70 9.78
C GLY A 17 -2.36 6.43 9.28
N TRP A 18 -1.61 6.51 8.17
CA TRP A 18 -0.95 5.34 7.56
C TRP A 18 -0.03 4.60 8.52
N ALA A 19 0.66 5.31 9.41
CA ALA A 19 1.64 4.69 10.30
C ALA A 19 0.96 3.74 11.30
N GLU A 20 -0.17 4.17 11.87
CA GLU A 20 -0.99 3.39 12.78
C GLU A 20 -1.66 2.21 12.06
N GLU A 21 -2.20 2.43 10.86
CA GLU A 21 -2.81 1.38 10.05
C GLU A 21 -1.79 0.30 9.64
N VAL A 22 -0.58 0.70 9.24
CA VAL A 22 0.51 -0.23 8.91
C VAL A 22 1.02 -0.96 10.15
N ALA A 23 1.17 -0.27 11.29
CA ALA A 23 1.63 -0.89 12.54
C ALA A 23 0.65 -1.94 13.08
N ALA A 24 -0.65 -1.80 12.80
CA ALA A 24 -1.67 -2.79 13.14
C ALA A 24 -1.72 -3.99 12.17
N CYS A 25 -1.09 -3.89 10.99
CA CYS A 25 -1.05 -4.95 10.00
C CYS A 25 -0.10 -6.06 10.45
N ARG A 26 -0.54 -7.32 10.36
CA ARG A 26 0.34 -8.46 10.64
C ARG A 26 1.40 -8.60 9.56
N LEU A 27 2.52 -9.24 9.92
CA LEU A 27 3.65 -9.47 8.99
C LEU A 27 3.31 -10.37 7.80
N ASP A 28 2.27 -11.20 7.91
CA ASP A 28 1.76 -12.06 6.83
C ASP A 28 0.62 -11.42 6.02
N GLN A 29 0.37 -10.13 6.25
CA GLN A 29 -0.66 -9.36 5.56
C GLN A 29 -0.06 -8.20 4.76
N ALA A 30 -0.83 -7.73 3.78
CA ALA A 30 -0.61 -6.50 3.04
C ALA A 30 -1.87 -5.63 3.13
N ILE A 31 -1.76 -4.33 2.86
CA ILE A 31 -2.93 -3.43 2.77
C ILE A 31 -3.33 -3.31 1.30
N GLU A 32 -4.51 -3.82 0.97
CA GLU A 32 -5.12 -3.64 -0.35
C GLU A 32 -5.84 -2.27 -0.40
N LEU A 33 -5.66 -1.56 -1.51
CA LEU A 33 -6.34 -0.29 -1.81
C LEU A 33 -7.30 -0.49 -2.99
N PHE A 34 -8.54 -0.04 -2.83
CA PHE A 34 -9.54 -0.07 -3.90
C PHE A 34 -10.32 1.25 -4.00
N PRO A 35 -10.36 1.90 -5.18
CA PRO A 35 -9.66 1.56 -6.42
C PRO A 35 -8.12 1.60 -6.28
N PRO A 36 -7.35 0.85 -7.10
CA PRO A 36 -5.90 0.77 -6.92
C PRO A 36 -5.17 2.08 -7.28
N PRO A 37 -4.01 2.37 -6.69
CA PRO A 37 -3.33 3.67 -6.81
C PRO A 37 -2.80 4.01 -8.22
N TRP A 38 -2.69 3.00 -9.10
CA TRP A 38 -2.36 3.19 -10.51
C TRP A 38 -3.56 3.51 -11.40
N SER A 39 -4.80 3.37 -10.90
CA SER A 39 -5.97 3.81 -11.65
C SER A 39 -6.12 5.33 -11.59
N ARG A 40 -7.03 5.87 -12.42
CA ARG A 40 -7.37 7.30 -12.38
C ARG A 40 -8.15 7.64 -11.11
N GLU A 41 -9.04 6.74 -10.70
CA GLU A 41 -9.95 6.90 -9.57
C GLU A 41 -9.26 6.71 -8.22
N GLY A 42 -8.16 5.95 -8.16
CA GLY A 42 -7.44 5.60 -6.94
C GLY A 42 -6.30 6.53 -6.54
N LYS A 43 -6.16 7.70 -7.19
CA LYS A 43 -5.02 8.62 -6.96
C LYS A 43 -5.01 9.26 -5.57
N ASP A 44 -6.17 9.55 -5.00
CA ASP A 44 -6.27 10.08 -3.63
C ASP A 44 -6.32 8.92 -2.62
N LEU A 45 -5.18 8.64 -1.99
CA LEU A 45 -5.05 7.55 -1.02
C LEU A 45 -5.88 7.77 0.26
N ASN A 46 -6.38 8.99 0.51
CA ASN A 46 -7.30 9.24 1.63
C ASN A 46 -8.74 8.86 1.30
N ALA A 47 -9.09 8.81 0.02
CA ALA A 47 -10.45 8.56 -0.46
C ALA A 47 -10.71 7.08 -0.84
N VAL A 48 -9.65 6.28 -1.01
CA VAL A 48 -9.79 4.85 -1.34
C VAL A 48 -10.15 4.01 -0.13
N SER A 49 -10.87 2.92 -0.38
CA SER A 49 -11.08 1.86 0.60
C SER A 49 -9.77 1.12 0.83
N ARG A 50 -9.51 0.76 2.09
CA ARG A 50 -8.31 0.06 2.53
C ARG A 50 -8.68 -1.11 3.43
N ARG A 51 -8.06 -2.27 3.20
CA ARG A 51 -8.21 -3.43 4.10
C ARG A 51 -6.94 -4.27 4.15
N PRO A 52 -6.61 -4.89 5.30
CA PRO A 52 -5.59 -5.92 5.34
C PRO A 52 -6.06 -7.19 4.61
N VAL A 53 -5.18 -7.77 3.80
CA VAL A 53 -5.37 -9.03 3.06
C VAL A 53 -4.17 -9.95 3.28
N PRO A 54 -4.30 -11.27 3.15
CA PRO A 54 -3.13 -12.17 3.15
C PRO A 54 -2.11 -11.75 2.09
N MET A 55 -0.82 -11.80 2.43
CA MET A 55 0.26 -11.46 1.49
C MET A 55 0.19 -12.30 0.21
N SER A 56 -0.22 -13.57 0.28
CA SER A 56 -0.41 -14.44 -0.89
C SER A 56 -1.47 -13.92 -1.86
N GLU A 57 -2.57 -13.33 -1.36
CA GLU A 57 -3.62 -12.70 -2.18
C GLU A 57 -3.06 -11.47 -2.89
N ALA A 58 -2.35 -10.60 -2.15
CA ALA A 58 -1.70 -9.41 -2.70
C ALA A 58 -0.67 -9.74 -3.79
N MET A 59 0.16 -10.76 -3.57
CA MET A 59 1.17 -11.19 -4.57
C MET A 59 0.55 -11.79 -5.83
N SER A 60 -0.61 -12.45 -5.69
CA SER A 60 -1.37 -12.97 -6.84
C SER A 60 -1.95 -11.82 -7.67
N LEU A 61 -2.51 -10.79 -7.02
CA LEU A 61 -3.02 -9.58 -7.67
C LEU A 61 -1.94 -8.80 -8.44
N LEU A 62 -0.71 -8.74 -7.90
CA LEU A 62 0.41 -8.03 -8.51
C LEU A 62 1.12 -8.83 -9.62
N GLY A 63 0.68 -10.08 -9.91
CA GLY A 63 1.31 -10.95 -10.90
C GLY A 63 2.69 -11.48 -10.49
N ALA A 64 3.11 -11.25 -9.24
CA ALA A 64 4.41 -11.68 -8.73
C ALA A 64 4.41 -13.14 -8.22
N ALA A 65 3.23 -13.76 -8.12
CA ALA A 65 3.08 -15.17 -7.74
C ALA A 65 3.29 -16.17 -8.91
N ASP A 66 3.35 -15.69 -10.16
CA ASP A 66 3.62 -16.55 -11.32
C ASP A 66 5.14 -16.75 -11.50
N GLY A 67 5.73 -17.57 -10.63
CA GLY A 67 7.06 -18.17 -10.82
C GLY A 67 7.08 -19.28 -11.88
N SER A 68 6.30 -19.14 -12.95
CA SER A 68 6.31 -20.06 -14.10
C SER A 68 6.06 -19.29 -15.39
N ARG A 69 7.14 -18.75 -15.95
CA ARG A 69 7.39 -18.66 -17.40
C ARG A 69 8.85 -18.32 -17.67
#